data_AF-A0A519S296-F1
#
_entry.id   AF-A0A519S296-F1
#
_cell.length_a   1.000
_cell.length_b   1.000
_cell.length_c   1.000
_cell.angle_alpha   90.00
_cell.angle_beta   90.00
_cell.angle_gamma   90.00
#
_symmetry.space_group_name_H-M   'P 1'
#
loop_
_entity.id
_entity.type
_entity.pdbx_description
1 polymer ?
#
loop_
_entity_poly.entity_id
_entity_poly.type
_entity_poly.pdbx_seq_one_letter_code
_entity_poly.pdbx_strand_id
1 'polypeptide(L)'
;MKKFLLLFLMATMFLALPVIESHAALAQDTTSTTLPDDIVFTEVGSAQDSAANNIVKDTVKSVEKDSASTAKPIAKSTETEKLTLWQTFIKGLFGGFLAFLMPCIFPMVPLTISYFTKRAGSRKKGIGQAIIYGISIIVIYVVFGLLITLLFGSSKLNELSSSGWFNFAFFILLIVFAISFFGAFEITLPSSFVNKIDQKADSSKGLGGIFFMAASLALVSFSCTGPIIGTLLVEASSKGNVLGPAVGMFGFALALALPFTLSAIFPGFLNSMPKSGGWLNSVKVCLGFLELALALKFLSAADLVWHWEWFDREIFLCLWVVIFVLMGIYLLGKIKFSHDSELPYVSVPRLFLAILSFSFAVYILPGLWGAPVSVLSGLAPPMNTQDFILGGNMPAAASSSEFPAKVKYNDVLHSPRGFNAFFDLEEGLAYAKKVNKPMIIDFTGHACVNCRKMEDKVWIDPEVGRLIKEEFVLIQLYVDERSAKVPANQVHYSEILRKNTEDLGAWNADFQAIKYNSNSQPFYVLAGHDLNTLVAPQGAIFDAKEYALYLQSALDIFKGKK
;
A
#
# COMPACT_ATOMS: atom_id res chain seq x y z
N MET A 1 26.12 26.41 20.41
CA MET A 1 25.83 25.08 20.99
C MET A 1 24.41 24.58 20.70
N LYS A 2 23.32 25.32 21.00
CA LYS A 2 21.93 24.83 20.76
C LYS A 2 21.57 24.52 19.29
N LYS A 3 22.07 25.30 18.32
CA LYS A 3 21.86 25.03 16.87
C LYS A 3 22.61 23.78 16.39
N PHE A 4 23.79 23.52 16.95
CA PHE A 4 24.59 22.34 16.62
C PHE A 4 23.94 21.08 17.21
N LEU A 5 23.38 21.18 18.43
CA LEU A 5 22.62 20.09 19.05
C LEU A 5 21.34 19.78 18.28
N LEU A 6 20.64 20.77 17.73
CA LEU A 6 19.42 20.57 16.93
C LEU A 6 19.73 19.97 15.54
N LEU A 7 20.82 20.42 14.89
CA LEU A 7 21.32 19.82 13.66
C LEU A 7 21.83 18.40 13.89
N PHE A 8 22.49 18.16 15.02
CA PHE A 8 22.92 16.82 15.42
C PHE A 8 21.72 15.93 15.73
N LEU A 9 20.69 16.43 16.43
CA LEU A 9 19.44 15.70 16.67
C LEU A 9 18.68 15.40 15.38
N MET A 10 18.59 16.37 14.45
CA MET A 10 17.98 16.15 13.14
C MET A 10 18.80 15.18 12.29
N ALA A 11 20.13 15.25 12.33
CA ALA A 11 21.00 14.31 11.62
C ALA A 11 20.94 12.90 12.22
N THR A 12 20.93 12.77 13.55
CA THR A 12 20.76 11.46 14.22
C THR A 12 19.36 10.90 14.03
N MET A 13 18.33 11.75 13.89
CA MET A 13 16.97 11.31 13.59
C MET A 13 16.81 10.92 12.11
N PHE A 14 17.58 11.53 11.20
CA PHE A 14 17.68 11.12 9.80
C PHE A 14 18.49 9.83 9.61
N LEU A 15 19.52 9.61 10.45
CA LEU A 15 20.30 8.37 10.51
C LEU A 15 19.56 7.24 11.25
N ALA A 16 18.57 7.57 12.10
CA ALA A 16 17.73 6.61 12.82
C ALA A 16 16.44 6.24 12.07
N LEU A 17 16.19 6.82 10.90
CA LEU A 17 15.27 6.23 9.93
C LEU A 17 15.91 4.92 9.45
N PRO A 18 15.23 3.76 9.54
CA PRO A 18 15.79 2.55 8.99
C PRO A 18 15.87 2.74 7.47
N VAL A 19 17.10 2.82 6.98
CA VAL A 19 17.43 2.43 5.61
C VAL A 19 16.98 0.98 5.50
N ILE A 20 15.90 0.74 4.77
CA ILE A 20 15.52 -0.61 4.34
C ILE A 20 16.50 -0.96 3.23
N GLU A 21 17.69 -1.44 3.60
CA GLU A 21 18.50 -2.27 2.73
C GLU A 21 19.12 -3.41 3.55
N SER A 22 18.87 -4.62 3.07
CA SER A 22 19.77 -5.76 3.08
C SER A 22 20.40 -6.18 4.41
N HIS A 23 19.77 -7.16 5.06
CA HIS A 23 20.50 -8.09 5.92
C HIS A 23 20.84 -9.35 5.13
N ALA A 24 21.86 -9.24 4.28
CA ALA A 24 22.67 -10.38 3.84
C ALA A 24 23.97 -9.87 3.19
N ALA A 25 24.90 -9.35 3.99
CA ALA A 25 26.35 -9.42 3.74
C ALA A 25 27.07 -8.53 4.77
N LEU A 26 27.63 -9.14 5.82
CA LEU A 26 29.07 -9.19 6.05
C LEU A 26 29.34 -9.78 7.45
N ALA A 27 29.88 -11.00 7.50
CA ALA A 27 30.79 -11.43 8.55
C ALA A 27 31.93 -12.18 7.87
N GLN A 28 33.10 -11.52 7.87
CA GLN A 28 34.46 -12.04 7.62
C GLN A 28 34.80 -12.47 6.18
N ASP A 29 35.97 -12.17 5.61
CA ASP A 29 37.01 -11.20 5.92
C ASP A 29 37.88 -11.08 4.65
N THR A 30 38.47 -9.89 4.48
CA THR A 30 39.74 -9.59 3.82
C THR A 30 40.49 -10.72 3.06
N THR A 31 40.82 -10.50 1.77
CA THR A 31 42.19 -10.21 1.31
C THR A 31 42.14 -9.72 -0.15
N SER A 32 42.69 -8.53 -0.39
CA SER A 32 42.89 -7.95 -1.70
C SER A 32 44.20 -8.44 -2.31
N THR A 33 44.25 -8.35 -3.64
CA THR A 33 45.42 -8.06 -4.50
C THR A 33 46.38 -9.19 -4.93
N THR A 34 46.55 -9.20 -6.26
CA THR A 34 47.74 -9.54 -7.08
C THR A 34 48.11 -11.00 -7.30
N LEU A 35 47.97 -11.43 -8.56
CA LEU A 35 48.88 -12.38 -9.21
C LEU A 35 50.28 -11.77 -9.28
N PRO A 36 51.32 -12.57 -9.03
CA PRO A 36 52.26 -12.83 -10.11
C PRO A 36 52.65 -14.30 -10.27
N ASP A 37 53.22 -14.54 -11.43
CA ASP A 37 53.77 -15.77 -12.00
C ASP A 37 54.60 -16.61 -11.01
N ASP A 38 54.22 -17.89 -10.87
CA ASP A 38 55.14 -19.04 -11.02
C ASP A 38 54.38 -20.37 -10.80
N ILE A 39 54.23 -21.13 -11.89
CA ILE A 39 54.43 -22.60 -12.06
C ILE A 39 54.17 -23.49 -10.79
N VAL A 40 53.31 -24.52 -10.76
CA VAL A 40 53.26 -25.76 -11.56
C VAL A 40 51.89 -26.45 -11.31
N PHE A 41 51.21 -26.88 -12.38
CA PHE A 41 50.12 -27.87 -12.30
C PHE A 41 50.73 -29.27 -12.13
N THR A 42 50.25 -30.05 -11.15
CA THR A 42 50.53 -31.50 -11.10
C THR A 42 49.26 -32.29 -10.89
N GLU A 43 49.19 -33.42 -11.60
CA GLU A 43 48.02 -34.20 -11.95
C GLU A 43 47.36 -34.98 -10.80
N VAL A 44 46.12 -35.35 -11.10
CA VAL A 44 45.27 -36.36 -10.47
C VAL A 44 46.02 -37.69 -10.25
N GLY A 45 45.93 -38.21 -9.02
CA GLY A 45 46.04 -39.64 -8.74
C GLY A 45 47.28 -40.06 -7.95
N SER A 46 47.14 -40.20 -6.64
CA SER A 46 47.97 -41.15 -5.88
C SER A 46 47.17 -41.79 -4.74
N ALA A 47 47.52 -43.03 -4.42
CA ALA A 47 46.71 -44.03 -3.72
C ALA A 47 46.67 -43.88 -2.18
N GLN A 48 46.95 -42.70 -1.63
CA GLN A 48 46.99 -42.48 -0.18
C GLN A 48 45.70 -41.89 0.43
N ASP A 49 44.72 -41.45 -0.36
CA ASP A 49 43.45 -40.91 0.17
C ASP A 49 42.29 -41.92 0.24
N SER A 50 42.55 -43.21 -0.03
CA SER A 50 41.55 -44.30 0.07
C SER A 50 41.64 -45.14 1.37
N ALA A 51 42.24 -44.62 2.44
CA ALA A 51 42.45 -45.39 3.67
C ALA A 51 41.88 -44.76 4.96
N ALA A 52 40.79 -43.97 4.87
CA ALA A 52 40.15 -43.39 6.05
C ALA A 52 38.61 -43.46 6.04
N ASN A 53 38.03 -44.53 5.50
CA ASN A 53 36.59 -44.78 5.64
C ASN A 53 36.30 -46.29 5.69
N ASN A 54 36.59 -46.92 6.84
CA ASN A 54 35.98 -48.16 7.31
C ASN A 54 36.34 -48.39 8.78
N ILE A 55 35.41 -48.97 9.56
CA ILE A 55 35.41 -49.21 11.04
C ILE A 55 34.72 -48.04 11.78
N VAL A 56 33.47 -48.12 12.28
CA VAL A 56 32.81 -49.14 13.11
C VAL A 56 31.30 -49.22 12.80
N LYS A 57 30.77 -50.44 12.86
CA LYS A 57 29.35 -50.81 12.79
C LYS A 57 28.89 -51.34 14.16
N ASP A 58 27.60 -51.14 14.43
CA ASP A 58 26.69 -51.90 15.32
C ASP A 58 26.82 -51.85 16.85
N THR A 59 25.76 -51.35 17.50
CA THR A 59 25.02 -52.12 18.52
C THR A 59 23.54 -51.73 18.49
N VAL A 60 22.72 -52.64 17.96
CA VAL A 60 21.27 -52.70 18.14
C VAL A 60 20.96 -53.80 19.14
N LYS A 61 20.07 -53.55 20.11
CA LYS A 61 19.27 -54.57 20.78
C LYS A 61 17.79 -54.20 20.69
N SER A 62 17.06 -55.12 20.08
CA SER A 62 15.61 -55.29 19.86
C SER A 62 14.92 -55.82 21.14
N VAL A 63 13.59 -55.93 21.35
CA VAL A 63 12.33 -56.06 20.58
C VAL A 63 11.20 -55.68 21.55
N GLU A 64 10.11 -55.04 21.10
CA GLU A 64 8.73 -55.58 21.25
C GLU A 64 7.69 -54.75 20.48
N LYS A 65 6.79 -55.49 19.83
CA LYS A 65 5.75 -55.05 18.92
C LYS A 65 4.43 -55.40 19.60
N ASP A 66 3.60 -54.41 19.91
CA ASP A 66 2.17 -54.65 20.07
C ASP A 66 1.32 -53.45 19.64
N SER A 67 0.11 -53.78 19.25
CA SER A 67 -0.76 -53.05 18.31
C SER A 67 -1.53 -51.86 18.89
N ALA A 68 -1.88 -50.94 17.99
CA ALA A 68 -3.02 -50.00 17.99
C ALA A 68 -3.12 -48.90 19.09
N SER A 69 -2.77 -47.65 18.72
CA SER A 69 -3.52 -46.46 19.16
C SER A 69 -3.28 -45.24 18.24
N THR A 70 -4.35 -44.81 17.59
CA THR A 70 -4.71 -43.47 17.10
C THR A 70 -3.63 -42.39 17.07
N ALA A 71 -3.00 -42.20 15.90
CA ALA A 71 -2.15 -41.05 15.61
C ALA A 71 -2.98 -39.77 15.44
N LYS A 72 -2.86 -38.87 16.43
CA LYS A 72 -3.28 -37.46 16.35
C LYS A 72 -2.21 -36.72 15.53
N PRO A 73 -2.56 -36.02 14.43
CA PRO A 73 -1.55 -35.40 13.57
C PRO A 73 -0.93 -34.20 14.29
N ILE A 74 0.40 -34.17 14.30
CA ILE A 74 1.23 -33.05 14.70
C ILE A 74 0.99 -31.94 13.69
N ALA A 75 0.06 -31.05 14.03
CA ALA A 75 -0.03 -29.72 13.47
C ALA A 75 1.18 -28.94 13.98
N LYS A 76 2.25 -28.90 13.18
CA LYS A 76 3.21 -27.81 13.27
C LYS A 76 2.59 -26.64 12.50
N SER A 77 1.58 -26.03 13.13
CA SER A 77 1.18 -24.68 12.81
C SER A 77 2.44 -23.83 12.94
N THR A 78 2.88 -23.22 11.85
CA THR A 78 3.45 -21.88 11.97
C THR A 78 2.35 -21.08 12.65
N GLU A 79 2.48 -20.90 13.97
CA GLU A 79 1.71 -19.93 14.68
C GLU A 79 1.93 -18.62 13.94
N THR A 80 0.90 -18.14 13.23
CA THR A 80 0.71 -16.70 13.17
C THR A 80 0.72 -16.27 14.63
N GLU A 81 1.85 -15.73 15.11
CA GLU A 81 1.97 -15.21 16.47
C GLU A 81 0.69 -14.44 16.74
N LYS A 82 -0.10 -14.91 17.71
CA LYS A 82 -1.29 -14.19 18.14
C LYS A 82 -0.81 -12.86 18.66
N LEU A 83 -0.80 -11.84 17.79
CA LEU A 83 -0.24 -10.57 18.20
C LEU A 83 -1.01 -10.14 19.45
N THR A 84 -0.34 -9.78 20.53
CA THR A 84 -1.02 -9.28 21.73
C THR A 84 -1.74 -7.98 21.36
N LEU A 85 -2.81 -7.60 22.08
CA LEU A 85 -3.46 -6.29 21.90
C LEU A 85 -2.44 -5.15 21.96
N TRP A 86 -1.38 -5.35 22.76
CA TRP A 86 -0.20 -4.50 22.84
C TRP A 86 0.58 -4.39 21.52
N GLN A 87 0.83 -5.50 20.81
CA GLN A 87 1.49 -5.46 19.51
C GLN A 87 0.64 -4.76 18.45
N THR A 88 -0.69 -4.92 18.46
CA THR A 88 -1.59 -4.16 17.58
C THR A 88 -1.56 -2.66 17.88
N PHE A 89 -1.51 -2.29 19.18
CA PHE A 89 -1.33 -0.89 19.58
C PHE A 89 0.00 -0.32 19.08
N ILE A 90 1.12 -1.05 19.23
CA ILE A 90 2.44 -0.61 18.76
C ILE A 90 2.47 -0.46 17.23
N LYS A 91 1.92 -1.42 16.49
CA LYS A 91 1.80 -1.32 15.03
C LYS A 91 0.96 -0.12 14.62
N GLY A 92 -0.16 0.13 15.31
CA GLY A 92 -0.99 1.32 15.11
C GLY A 92 -0.21 2.60 15.37
N LEU A 93 0.52 2.67 16.48
CA LEU A 93 1.37 3.80 16.85
C LEU A 93 2.43 4.09 15.78
N PHE A 94 3.14 3.06 15.29
CA PHE A 94 4.12 3.22 14.23
C PHE A 94 3.48 3.68 12.91
N GLY A 95 2.33 3.10 12.55
CA GLY A 95 1.54 3.53 11.40
C GLY A 95 1.09 4.99 11.49
N GLY A 96 0.73 5.47 12.69
CA GLY A 96 0.34 6.86 12.92
C GLY A 96 1.52 7.84 12.79
N PHE A 97 2.72 7.46 13.21
CA PHE A 97 3.93 8.27 12.99
C PHE A 97 4.32 8.31 11.52
N LEU A 98 4.20 7.19 10.80
CA LEU A 98 4.44 7.15 9.36
C LEU A 98 3.40 7.99 8.60
N ALA A 99 2.14 7.92 9.01
CA ALA A 99 1.06 8.75 8.48
C ALA A 99 1.36 10.24 8.61
N PHE A 100 1.91 10.70 9.73
CA PHE A 100 2.27 12.12 9.91
C PHE A 100 3.24 12.65 8.83
N LEU A 101 4.12 11.80 8.31
CA LEU A 101 5.07 12.15 7.24
C LEU A 101 4.44 12.15 5.85
N MET A 102 3.20 11.68 5.71
CA MET A 102 2.52 11.65 4.42
C MET A 102 2.17 13.07 3.95
N PRO A 103 2.25 13.30 2.63
CA PRO A 103 2.17 14.65 2.05
C PRO A 103 0.83 15.36 2.24
N CYS A 104 -0.27 14.66 2.59
CA CYS A 104 -1.56 15.32 2.86
C CYS A 104 -1.74 15.76 4.32
N ILE A 105 -0.91 15.26 5.25
CA ILE A 105 -1.01 15.55 6.70
C ILE A 105 0.01 16.60 7.12
N PHE A 106 1.24 16.49 6.61
CA PHE A 106 2.30 17.43 6.92
C PHE A 106 1.97 18.91 6.63
N PRO A 107 1.31 19.26 5.50
CA PRO A 107 0.95 20.65 5.20
C PRO A 107 -0.08 21.26 6.18
N MET A 108 -0.85 20.42 6.88
CA MET A 108 -1.83 20.89 7.86
C MET A 108 -1.15 21.40 9.14
N VAL A 109 0.10 21.01 9.41
CA VAL A 109 0.82 21.43 10.62
C VAL A 109 0.96 22.96 10.68
N PRO A 110 1.50 23.66 9.65
CA PRO A 110 1.50 25.13 9.60
C PRO A 110 0.12 25.77 9.74
N LEU A 111 -0.93 25.17 9.16
CA LEU A 111 -2.30 25.67 9.26
C LEU A 111 -2.82 25.60 10.70
N THR A 112 -2.62 24.47 11.36
CA THR A 112 -2.96 24.26 12.78
C THR A 112 -2.22 25.26 13.66
N ILE A 113 -0.92 25.46 13.43
CA ILE A 113 -0.13 26.44 14.19
C ILE A 113 -0.67 27.86 13.96
N SER A 114 -0.91 28.27 12.71
CA SER A 114 -1.46 29.59 12.37
C SER A 114 -2.81 29.84 13.06
N TYR A 115 -3.67 28.83 13.07
CA TYR A 115 -4.98 28.87 13.74
C TYR A 115 -4.85 29.10 15.25
N PHE A 116 -4.03 28.30 15.96
CA PHE A 116 -3.85 28.45 17.41
C PHE A 116 -3.05 29.69 17.78
N THR A 117 -2.10 30.13 16.95
CA THR A 117 -1.31 31.34 17.21
C THR A 117 -2.16 32.61 17.09
N LYS A 118 -3.11 32.66 16.14
CA LYS A 118 -4.06 33.79 15.98
C LYS A 118 -5.16 33.80 17.05
N ARG A 119 -5.49 32.65 17.65
CA ARG A 119 -6.60 32.50 18.63
C ARG A 119 -6.14 32.50 20.09
N ALA A 120 -4.85 32.31 20.36
CA ALA A 120 -4.29 32.23 21.71
C ALA A 120 -4.18 33.61 22.39
N GLY A 121 -5.28 34.07 23.00
CA GLY A 121 -5.25 35.27 23.85
C GLY A 121 -4.31 35.13 25.07
N SER A 122 -4.23 33.94 25.69
CA SER A 122 -3.30 33.65 26.79
C SER A 122 -2.69 32.25 26.69
N ARG A 123 -1.44 32.09 27.15
CA ARG A 123 -0.68 30.82 27.06
C ARG A 123 -1.42 29.62 27.67
N LYS A 124 -2.10 29.82 28.82
CA LYS A 124 -2.89 28.77 29.48
C LYS A 124 -4.13 28.37 28.66
N LYS A 125 -4.82 29.34 28.04
CA LYS A 125 -5.96 29.06 27.16
C LYS A 125 -5.54 28.34 25.88
N GLY A 126 -4.41 28.73 25.28
CA GLY A 126 -3.85 28.07 24.10
C GLY A 126 -3.49 26.60 24.35
N ILE A 127 -2.85 26.29 25.49
CA ILE A 127 -2.52 24.91 25.88
C ILE A 127 -3.80 24.08 26.08
N GLY A 128 -4.81 24.63 26.77
CA GLY A 128 -6.08 23.94 26.96
C GLY A 128 -6.78 23.63 25.64
N GLN A 129 -6.81 24.59 24.71
CA GLN A 129 -7.40 24.40 23.38
C GLN A 129 -6.62 23.38 22.53
N ALA A 130 -5.28 23.36 22.62
CA ALA A 130 -4.44 22.38 21.94
C ALA A 130 -4.66 20.95 22.46
N ILE A 131 -4.80 20.76 23.77
CA ILE A 131 -5.10 19.44 24.36
C ILE A 131 -6.49 18.96 23.90
N ILE A 132 -7.49 19.84 23.92
CA ILE A 132 -8.85 19.53 23.42
C ILE A 132 -8.81 19.15 21.94
N TYR A 133 -7.98 19.82 21.14
CA TYR A 133 -7.78 19.48 19.73
C TYR A 133 -7.18 18.08 19.56
N GLY A 134 -6.12 17.76 20.31
CA GLY A 134 -5.52 16.42 20.31
C GLY A 134 -6.51 15.33 20.71
N ILE A 135 -7.26 15.55 21.79
CA ILE A 135 -8.32 14.62 22.24
C ILE A 135 -9.40 14.48 21.16
N SER A 136 -9.79 15.58 20.51
CA SER A 136 -10.78 15.55 19.43
C SER A 136 -10.32 14.69 18.27
N ILE A 137 -9.04 14.80 17.85
CA ILE A 137 -8.45 13.92 16.82
C ILE A 137 -8.58 12.45 17.24
N ILE A 138 -8.17 12.12 18.47
CA ILE A 138 -8.22 10.73 18.97
C ILE A 138 -9.65 10.20 18.95
N VAL A 139 -10.60 10.96 19.51
CA VAL A 139 -12.01 10.57 19.56
C VAL A 139 -12.57 10.40 18.14
N ILE A 140 -12.33 11.35 17.23
CA ILE A 140 -12.84 11.28 15.87
C ILE A 140 -12.29 10.05 15.15
N TYR A 141 -10.98 9.77 15.21
CA TYR A 141 -10.41 8.59 14.55
C TYR A 141 -10.90 7.27 15.12
N VAL A 142 -10.99 7.16 16.44
CA VAL A 142 -11.49 5.94 17.10
C VAL A 142 -12.96 5.74 16.79
N VAL A 143 -13.78 6.80 16.85
CA VAL A 143 -15.18 6.75 16.47
C VAL A 143 -15.33 6.42 14.99
N PHE A 144 -14.59 7.06 14.10
CA PHE A 144 -14.62 6.74 12.67
C PHE A 144 -14.23 5.29 12.43
N GLY A 145 -13.13 4.80 13.00
CA GLY A 145 -12.69 3.41 12.85
C GLY A 145 -13.70 2.39 13.40
N LEU A 146 -14.29 2.66 14.56
CA LEU A 146 -15.35 1.83 15.15
C LEU A 146 -16.64 1.88 14.33
N LEU A 147 -17.09 3.08 13.96
CA LEU A 147 -18.30 3.31 13.19
C LEU A 147 -18.19 2.66 11.80
N ILE A 148 -17.02 2.77 11.19
CA ILE A 148 -16.67 2.10 9.95
C ILE A 148 -16.78 0.57 10.12
N THR A 149 -16.16 0.04 11.17
CA THR A 149 -16.18 -1.41 11.43
C THR A 149 -17.59 -1.92 11.72
N LEU A 150 -18.42 -1.14 12.44
CA LEU A 150 -19.77 -1.53 12.88
C LEU A 150 -20.87 -1.27 11.84
N LEU A 151 -20.84 -0.14 11.11
CA LEU A 151 -21.88 0.23 10.14
C LEU A 151 -21.65 -0.37 8.76
N PHE A 152 -20.38 -0.42 8.33
CA PHE A 152 -20.04 -0.77 6.96
C PHE A 152 -19.65 -2.24 6.81
N GLY A 153 -19.17 -2.88 7.89
CA GLY A 153 -18.55 -4.20 7.79
C GLY A 153 -17.30 -4.16 6.88
N SER A 154 -16.63 -5.30 6.70
CA SER A 154 -15.46 -5.38 5.82
C SER A 154 -15.82 -5.09 4.34
N SER A 155 -17.05 -5.42 3.92
CA SER A 155 -17.46 -5.39 2.52
C SER A 155 -17.73 -3.99 1.97
N LYS A 156 -18.42 -3.11 2.71
CA LYS A 156 -18.73 -1.76 2.19
C LYS A 156 -17.55 -0.81 2.22
N LEU A 157 -16.54 -1.06 3.08
CA LEU A 157 -15.30 -0.29 3.05
C LEU A 157 -14.51 -0.53 1.77
N ASN A 158 -14.41 -1.80 1.39
CA ASN A 158 -13.79 -2.22 0.15
C ASN A 158 -14.53 -1.61 -1.05
N GLU A 159 -15.86 -1.66 -1.04
CA GLU A 159 -16.69 -1.03 -2.08
C GLU A 159 -16.57 0.51 -2.12
N LEU A 160 -16.50 1.17 -0.96
CA LEU A 160 -16.30 2.62 -0.90
C LEU A 160 -14.91 3.02 -1.41
N SER A 161 -13.87 2.26 -1.05
CA SER A 161 -12.50 2.52 -1.50
C SER A 161 -12.32 2.28 -3.00
N SER A 162 -13.03 1.32 -3.58
CA SER A 162 -13.06 1.07 -5.03
C SER A 162 -14.16 1.86 -5.75
N SER A 163 -14.88 2.76 -5.08
CA SER A 163 -15.94 3.54 -5.74
C SER A 163 -15.33 4.64 -6.62
N GLY A 164 -15.70 4.65 -7.91
CA GLY A 164 -15.27 5.69 -8.85
C GLY A 164 -15.69 7.10 -8.39
N TRP A 165 -16.92 7.25 -7.86
CA TRP A 165 -17.40 8.53 -7.34
C TRP A 165 -16.59 9.03 -6.14
N PHE A 166 -16.27 8.13 -5.21
CA PHE A 166 -15.47 8.47 -4.03
C PHE A 166 -14.06 8.89 -4.44
N ASN A 167 -13.39 8.10 -5.29
CA ASN A 167 -12.05 8.44 -5.80
C ASN A 167 -12.06 9.76 -6.59
N PHE A 168 -13.07 10.01 -7.42
CA PHE A 168 -13.20 11.26 -8.17
C PHE A 168 -13.43 12.48 -7.26
N ALA A 169 -14.26 12.36 -6.23
CA ALA A 169 -14.44 13.42 -5.23
C ALA A 169 -13.12 13.73 -4.49
N PHE A 170 -12.33 12.70 -4.17
CA PHE A 170 -11.01 12.87 -3.57
C PHE A 170 -9.99 13.49 -4.53
N PHE A 171 -10.03 13.16 -5.81
CA PHE A 171 -9.24 13.82 -6.83
C PHE A 171 -9.51 15.34 -6.84
N ILE A 172 -10.78 15.76 -6.93
CA ILE A 172 -11.15 17.18 -6.90
C ILE A 172 -10.66 17.85 -5.61
N LEU A 173 -10.85 17.19 -4.46
CA LEU A 173 -10.42 17.71 -3.17
C LEU A 173 -8.91 17.95 -3.12
N LEU A 174 -8.10 16.97 -3.54
CA LEU A 174 -6.63 17.08 -3.57
C LEU A 174 -6.14 18.13 -4.59
N ILE A 175 -6.82 18.27 -5.74
CA ILE A 175 -6.54 19.35 -6.70
C ILE A 175 -6.76 20.72 -6.06
N VAL A 176 -7.88 20.90 -5.34
CA VAL A 176 -8.18 22.16 -4.65
C VAL A 176 -7.11 22.48 -3.59
N PHE A 177 -6.63 21.48 -2.84
CA PHE A 177 -5.54 21.66 -1.90
C PHE A 177 -4.19 21.97 -2.57
N ALA A 178 -3.84 21.26 -3.65
CA ALA A 178 -2.63 21.52 -4.41
C ALA A 178 -2.61 22.96 -4.97
N ILE A 179 -3.73 23.43 -5.51
CA ILE A 179 -3.90 24.82 -5.97
C ILE A 179 -3.76 25.80 -4.81
N SER A 180 -4.27 25.47 -3.62
CA SER A 180 -4.06 26.28 -2.42
C SER A 180 -2.59 26.34 -2.00
N PHE A 181 -1.84 25.24 -2.17
CA PHE A 181 -0.42 25.18 -1.89
C PHE A 181 0.44 25.93 -2.90
N PHE A 182 0.05 26.00 -4.17
CA PHE A 182 0.67 26.91 -5.14
C PHE A 182 0.41 28.40 -4.86
N GLY A 183 -0.49 28.71 -3.91
CA GLY A 183 -0.73 30.08 -3.46
C GLY A 183 -1.79 30.83 -4.26
N ALA A 184 -2.62 30.14 -5.06
CA ALA A 184 -3.75 30.79 -5.75
C ALA A 184 -4.81 31.31 -4.76
N PHE A 185 -5.01 30.60 -3.65
CA PHE A 185 -5.82 31.03 -2.51
C PHE A 185 -5.32 30.33 -1.25
N GLU A 186 -5.31 31.02 -0.10
CA GLU A 186 -5.16 30.33 1.18
C GLU A 186 -6.52 29.75 1.57
N ILE A 187 -6.63 28.42 1.73
CA ILE A 187 -7.80 27.81 2.38
C ILE A 187 -7.72 28.14 3.88
N THR A 188 -7.91 29.41 4.21
CA THR A 188 -8.37 29.79 5.54
C THR A 188 -9.88 29.62 5.48
N LEU A 189 -10.41 28.69 6.27
CA LEU A 189 -11.87 28.58 6.41
C LEU A 189 -12.44 29.98 6.68
N PRO A 190 -13.49 30.39 5.94
CA PRO A 190 -14.02 31.74 6.05
C PRO A 190 -14.23 32.04 7.53
N SER A 191 -13.59 33.10 8.01
CA SER A 191 -13.72 33.51 9.41
C SER A 191 -15.19 33.66 9.79
N SER A 192 -16.06 34.03 8.84
CA SER A 192 -17.51 34.05 9.00
C SER A 192 -18.16 32.68 9.27
N PHE A 193 -17.67 31.57 8.71
CA PHE A 193 -18.19 30.23 8.96
C PHE A 193 -17.68 29.66 10.29
N VAL A 194 -16.37 29.83 10.54
CA VAL A 194 -15.75 29.44 11.83
C VAL A 194 -16.34 30.26 12.97
N ASN A 195 -16.47 31.58 12.82
CA ASN A 195 -17.09 32.45 13.81
C ASN A 195 -18.58 32.18 13.97
N LYS A 196 -19.32 31.76 12.94
CA LYS A 196 -20.74 31.34 13.11
C LYS A 196 -20.88 30.04 13.88
N ILE A 197 -19.98 29.08 13.66
CA ILE A 197 -19.92 27.82 14.42
C ILE A 197 -19.48 28.10 15.86
N ASP A 198 -18.50 28.97 16.05
CA ASP A 198 -18.02 29.39 17.37
C ASP A 198 -19.06 30.24 18.12
N GLN A 199 -19.80 31.14 17.44
CA GLN A 199 -20.89 31.93 18.02
C GLN A 199 -22.11 31.08 18.37
N LYS A 200 -22.45 30.05 17.57
CA LYS A 200 -23.46 29.06 17.98
C LYS A 200 -22.97 28.16 19.11
N ALA A 201 -21.65 28.00 19.26
CA ALA A 201 -21.02 27.29 20.36
C ALA A 201 -20.67 28.20 21.55
N ASP A 202 -21.06 29.49 21.57
CA ASP A 202 -20.67 30.46 22.62
C ASP A 202 -21.24 30.12 24.01
N SER A 203 -22.26 29.27 24.12
CA SER A 203 -22.68 28.70 25.41
C SER A 203 -21.68 27.67 25.97
N SER A 204 -20.69 27.25 25.17
CA SER A 204 -19.69 26.22 25.48
C SER A 204 -18.31 26.53 24.90
N LYS A 205 -17.70 27.64 25.34
CA LYS A 205 -16.22 27.87 25.31
C LYS A 205 -15.49 27.58 23.97
N GLY A 206 -16.09 27.85 22.81
CA GLY A 206 -15.39 27.77 21.51
C GLY A 206 -14.87 26.38 21.12
N LEU A 207 -15.43 25.31 21.70
CA LEU A 207 -15.05 23.91 21.41
C LEU A 207 -15.49 23.44 20.01
N GLY A 208 -16.59 23.98 19.49
CA GLY A 208 -17.16 23.56 18.21
C GLY A 208 -16.22 23.76 17.02
N GLY A 209 -15.54 24.91 16.93
CA GLY A 209 -14.57 25.17 15.87
C GLY A 209 -13.34 24.25 15.91
N ILE A 210 -12.88 23.88 17.12
CA ILE A 210 -11.74 22.98 17.31
C ILE A 210 -12.10 21.55 16.88
N PHE A 211 -13.29 21.08 17.25
CA PHE A 211 -13.80 19.77 16.83
C PHE A 211 -13.96 19.68 15.31
N PHE A 212 -14.52 20.72 14.67
CA PHE A 212 -14.66 20.77 13.21
C PHE A 212 -13.30 20.78 12.50
N MET A 213 -12.31 21.51 13.01
CA MET A 213 -10.93 21.44 12.47
C MET A 213 -10.37 20.02 12.55
N ALA A 214 -10.55 19.35 13.69
CA ALA A 214 -10.07 17.98 13.88
C ALA A 214 -10.80 17.00 12.95
N ALA A 215 -12.10 17.19 12.71
CA ALA A 215 -12.90 16.37 11.80
C ALA A 215 -12.46 16.53 10.35
N SER A 216 -12.20 17.76 9.91
CA SER A 216 -11.67 18.03 8.57
C SER A 216 -10.28 17.41 8.37
N LEU A 217 -9.38 17.54 9.37
CA LEU A 217 -8.07 16.88 9.34
C LEU A 217 -8.21 15.36 9.22
N ALA A 218 -9.07 14.75 10.04
CA ALA A 218 -9.28 13.31 10.03
C ALA A 218 -9.82 12.81 8.69
N LEU A 219 -10.77 13.54 8.09
CA LEU A 219 -11.37 13.20 6.79
C LEU A 219 -10.33 13.23 5.66
N VAL A 220 -9.54 14.29 5.57
CA VAL A 220 -8.50 14.43 4.52
C VAL A 220 -7.39 13.41 4.73
N SER A 221 -6.96 13.24 5.99
CA SER A 221 -5.90 12.32 6.36
C SER A 221 -6.29 10.85 6.13
N PHE A 222 -7.54 10.46 6.37
CA PHE A 222 -8.02 9.10 6.13
C PHE A 222 -7.76 8.64 4.68
N SER A 223 -7.84 9.54 3.71
CA SER A 223 -7.68 9.18 2.30
C SER A 223 -6.23 8.91 1.89
N CYS A 224 -5.27 9.61 2.50
CA CYS A 224 -3.86 9.29 2.28
C CYS A 224 -3.37 8.13 3.17
N THR A 225 -4.01 7.89 4.31
CA THR A 225 -3.63 6.84 5.28
C THR A 225 -4.42 5.54 5.12
N GLY A 226 -5.37 5.50 4.18
CA GLY A 226 -6.25 4.37 3.91
C GLY A 226 -5.52 3.02 3.80
N PRO A 227 -4.40 2.90 3.07
CA PRO A 227 -3.64 1.64 3.01
C PRO A 227 -3.06 1.19 4.36
N ILE A 228 -2.55 2.13 5.16
CA ILE A 228 -1.97 1.86 6.48
C ILE A 228 -3.08 1.46 7.46
N ILE A 229 -4.19 2.21 7.46
CA ILE A 229 -5.36 1.94 8.30
C ILE A 229 -6.01 0.61 7.90
N GLY A 230 -6.16 0.34 6.60
CA GLY A 230 -6.79 -0.88 6.08
C GLY A 230 -6.02 -2.14 6.47
N THR A 231 -4.69 -2.14 6.27
CA THR A 231 -3.84 -3.27 6.69
C THR A 231 -3.88 -3.49 8.20
N LEU A 232 -3.80 -2.41 8.99
CA LEU A 232 -3.93 -2.47 10.44
C LEU A 232 -5.29 -3.02 10.89
N LEU A 233 -6.38 -2.57 10.26
CA LEU A 233 -7.74 -2.99 10.61
C LEU A 233 -7.99 -4.45 10.24
N VAL A 234 -7.52 -4.93 9.08
CA VAL A 234 -7.67 -6.33 8.68
C VAL A 234 -6.90 -7.24 9.63
N GLU A 235 -5.63 -6.90 9.92
CA GLU A 235 -4.81 -7.66 10.86
C GLU A 235 -5.43 -7.64 12.29
N ALA A 236 -5.97 -6.51 12.71
CA ALA A 236 -6.63 -6.39 14.02
C ALA A 236 -8.00 -7.10 14.09
N SER A 237 -8.72 -7.20 12.96
CA SER A 237 -10.04 -7.84 12.87
C SER A 237 -9.97 -9.37 12.86
N SER A 238 -8.84 -9.95 12.44
CA SER A 238 -8.59 -11.41 12.49
C SER A 238 -8.73 -12.02 13.91
N LYS A 239 -8.76 -11.18 14.95
CA LYS A 239 -8.88 -11.57 16.36
C LYS A 239 -10.32 -11.68 16.89
N GLY A 240 -11.34 -11.52 16.03
CA GLY A 240 -12.73 -11.85 16.33
C GLY A 240 -13.46 -10.95 17.35
N ASN A 241 -12.84 -9.88 17.84
CA ASN A 241 -13.46 -8.93 18.76
C ASN A 241 -13.22 -7.48 18.28
N VAL A 242 -14.26 -6.64 18.34
CA VAL A 242 -14.27 -5.20 18.00
C VAL A 242 -13.17 -4.42 18.75
N LEU A 243 -12.71 -4.97 19.87
CA LEU A 243 -11.61 -4.43 20.69
C LEU A 243 -10.28 -4.32 19.92
N GLY A 244 -9.96 -5.24 19.01
CA GLY A 244 -8.70 -5.22 18.25
C GLY A 244 -8.58 -3.99 17.36
N PRO A 245 -9.53 -3.78 16.43
CA PRO A 245 -9.61 -2.57 15.60
C PRO A 245 -9.64 -1.27 16.41
N ALA A 246 -10.36 -1.25 17.53
CA ALA A 246 -10.45 -0.08 18.40
C ALA A 246 -9.09 0.31 19.00
N VAL A 247 -8.35 -0.68 19.52
CA VAL A 247 -7.02 -0.48 20.10
C VAL A 247 -5.99 -0.07 19.04
N GLY A 248 -6.05 -0.67 17.85
CA GLY A 248 -5.19 -0.27 16.72
C GLY A 248 -5.44 1.18 16.27
N MET A 249 -6.71 1.55 16.08
CA MET A 249 -7.09 2.93 15.73
C MET A 249 -6.76 3.93 16.83
N PHE A 250 -6.89 3.56 18.10
CA PHE A 250 -6.46 4.39 19.21
C PHE A 250 -4.95 4.65 19.18
N GLY A 251 -4.14 3.61 18.95
CA GLY A 251 -2.69 3.76 18.80
C GLY A 251 -2.31 4.66 17.62
N PHE A 252 -2.94 4.45 16.46
CA PHE A 252 -2.76 5.28 15.27
C PHE A 252 -3.11 6.75 15.52
N ALA A 253 -4.29 6.99 16.10
CA ALA A 253 -4.77 8.34 16.36
C ALA A 253 -3.94 9.06 17.43
N LEU A 254 -3.46 8.34 18.44
CA LEU A 254 -2.56 8.89 19.46
C LEU A 254 -1.23 9.34 18.84
N ALA A 255 -0.60 8.50 18.01
CA ALA A 255 0.63 8.86 17.31
C ALA A 255 0.45 10.07 16.40
N LEU A 256 -0.69 10.18 15.71
CA LEU A 256 -0.98 11.33 14.85
C LEU A 256 -1.30 12.59 15.70
N ALA A 257 -2.07 12.48 16.79
CA ALA A 257 -2.47 13.60 17.61
C ALA A 257 -1.29 14.25 18.37
N LEU A 258 -0.28 13.48 18.76
CA LEU A 258 0.89 13.96 19.50
C LEU A 258 1.65 15.11 18.79
N PRO A 259 2.15 14.96 17.54
CA PRO A 259 2.89 16.02 16.86
C PRO A 259 2.03 17.26 16.57
N PHE A 260 0.74 17.10 16.29
CA PHE A 260 -0.18 18.22 16.12
C PHE A 260 -0.45 18.98 17.41
N THR A 261 -0.68 18.25 18.51
CA THR A 261 -0.89 18.84 19.84
C THR A 261 0.37 19.55 20.31
N LEU A 262 1.54 18.94 20.10
CA LEU A 262 2.83 19.52 20.46
C LEU A 262 3.11 20.80 19.66
N SER A 263 2.86 20.78 18.35
CA SER A 263 2.97 21.94 17.47
C SER A 263 2.04 23.09 17.91
N ALA A 264 0.85 22.76 18.43
CA ALA A 264 -0.10 23.75 18.94
C ALA A 264 0.25 24.28 20.35
N ILE A 265 0.85 23.46 21.23
CA ILE A 265 1.27 23.85 22.60
C ILE A 265 2.49 24.77 22.57
N PHE A 266 3.41 24.54 21.63
CA PHE A 266 4.65 25.30 21.51
C PHE A 266 4.71 26.12 20.21
N PRO A 267 3.83 27.13 20.01
CA PRO A 267 3.95 28.03 18.86
C PRO A 267 5.32 28.75 18.85
N GLY A 268 5.94 28.92 20.03
CA GLY A 268 7.30 29.45 20.20
C GLY A 268 8.43 28.56 19.67
N PHE A 269 8.23 27.24 19.57
CA PHE A 269 9.21 26.33 18.95
C PHE A 269 9.35 26.62 17.44
N LEU A 270 8.25 26.98 16.79
CA LEU A 270 8.27 27.46 15.40
C LEU A 270 8.61 28.93 15.24
N ASN A 271 8.44 29.78 16.27
CA ASN A 271 9.05 31.12 16.26
C ASN A 271 10.60 31.08 16.29
N SER A 272 11.20 29.92 16.59
CA SER A 272 12.64 29.67 16.42
C SER A 272 13.01 29.12 15.04
N MET A 273 12.01 28.69 14.26
CA MET A 273 12.14 28.48 12.82
C MET A 273 12.25 29.88 12.19
N PRO A 274 13.24 30.12 11.30
CA PRO A 274 13.52 31.45 10.77
C PRO A 274 12.23 32.06 10.21
N LYS A 275 11.89 33.27 10.70
CA LYS A 275 10.67 34.04 10.36
C LYS A 275 10.23 33.73 8.93
N SER A 276 9.14 32.97 8.78
CA SER A 276 8.28 32.86 7.58
C SER A 276 8.89 33.45 6.29
N GLY A 277 10.05 32.93 5.91
CA GLY A 277 10.79 33.39 4.75
C GLY A 277 10.37 32.59 3.54
N GLY A 278 10.97 32.87 2.38
CA GLY A 278 10.75 32.09 1.16
C GLY A 278 10.98 30.58 1.29
N TRP A 279 11.62 30.09 2.37
CA TRP A 279 11.74 28.66 2.63
C TRP A 279 10.41 27.97 2.94
N LEU A 280 9.55 28.57 3.80
CA LEU A 280 8.24 27.95 4.11
C LEU A 280 7.34 27.94 2.88
N ASN A 281 7.41 29.00 2.06
CA ASN A 281 6.70 29.04 0.79
C ASN A 281 7.22 27.96 -0.18
N SER A 282 8.55 27.77 -0.28
CA SER A 282 9.12 26.71 -1.10
C SER A 282 8.73 25.30 -0.64
N VAL A 283 8.66 25.05 0.66
CA VAL A 283 8.15 23.78 1.19
C VAL A 283 6.67 23.58 0.81
N LYS A 284 5.84 24.62 0.97
CA LYS A 284 4.42 24.61 0.59
C LYS A 284 4.25 24.28 -0.90
N VAL A 285 4.98 24.95 -1.79
CA VAL A 285 4.92 24.70 -3.24
C VAL A 285 5.41 23.30 -3.61
N CYS A 286 6.49 22.81 -2.99
CA CYS A 286 6.95 21.43 -3.22
C CYS A 286 5.88 20.41 -2.81
N LEU A 287 5.27 20.59 -1.64
CA LEU A 287 4.16 19.74 -1.18
C LEU A 287 2.95 19.83 -2.12
N GLY A 288 2.67 21.00 -2.71
CA GLY A 288 1.65 21.15 -3.75
C GLY A 288 1.92 20.33 -5.01
N PHE A 289 3.17 20.27 -5.48
CA PHE A 289 3.55 19.37 -6.58
C PHE A 289 3.38 17.89 -6.21
N LEU A 290 3.80 17.49 -5.01
CA LEU A 290 3.61 16.12 -4.52
C LEU A 290 2.13 15.75 -4.40
N GLU A 291 1.31 16.66 -3.87
CA GLU A 291 -0.13 16.45 -3.73
C GLU A 291 -0.81 16.36 -5.10
N LEU A 292 -0.41 17.21 -6.06
CA LEU A 292 -0.89 17.13 -7.44
C LEU A 292 -0.57 15.77 -8.07
N ALA A 293 0.65 15.25 -7.90
CA ALA A 293 1.02 13.93 -8.40
C ALA A 293 0.17 12.81 -7.78
N LEU A 294 -0.10 12.88 -6.46
CA LEU A 294 -0.94 11.91 -5.77
C LEU A 294 -2.42 12.04 -6.12
N ALA A 295 -2.92 13.23 -6.45
CA ALA A 295 -4.27 13.42 -6.94
C ALA A 295 -4.51 12.61 -8.23
N LEU A 296 -3.53 12.55 -9.13
CA LEU A 296 -3.61 11.77 -10.37
C LEU A 296 -3.84 10.27 -10.13
N LYS A 297 -3.40 9.72 -8.99
CA LYS A 297 -3.71 8.31 -8.62
C LYS A 297 -5.21 8.11 -8.40
N PHE A 298 -5.88 9.07 -7.77
CA PHE A 298 -7.32 8.98 -7.54
C PHE A 298 -8.11 9.18 -8.83
N LEU A 299 -7.61 10.01 -9.74
CA LEU A 299 -8.16 10.12 -11.09
C LEU A 299 -8.01 8.80 -11.86
N SER A 300 -6.83 8.18 -11.85
CA SER A 300 -6.59 6.87 -12.46
C SER A 300 -7.49 5.78 -11.86
N ALA A 301 -7.66 5.74 -10.55
CA ALA A 301 -8.55 4.77 -9.92
C ALA A 301 -10.02 4.96 -10.34
N ALA A 302 -10.47 6.21 -10.52
CA ALA A 302 -11.81 6.50 -11.00
C ALA A 302 -11.98 6.13 -12.48
N ASP A 303 -10.97 6.42 -13.29
CA ASP A 303 -10.90 6.07 -14.70
C ASP A 303 -11.01 4.55 -14.93
N LEU A 304 -10.20 3.75 -14.21
CA LEU A 304 -10.20 2.29 -14.30
C LEU A 304 -11.55 1.67 -13.89
N VAL A 305 -12.25 2.26 -12.92
CA VAL A 305 -13.55 1.76 -12.45
C VAL A 305 -14.69 2.13 -13.41
N TRP A 306 -14.57 3.27 -14.11
CA TRP A 306 -15.57 3.71 -15.09
C TRP A 306 -15.27 3.29 -16.52
N HIS A 307 -14.12 2.65 -16.77
CA HIS A 307 -13.67 2.23 -18.10
C HIS A 307 -13.68 3.39 -19.10
N TRP A 308 -13.19 4.58 -18.71
CA TRP A 308 -13.10 5.70 -19.66
C TRP A 308 -11.95 5.56 -20.66
N GLU A 309 -10.92 4.76 -20.33
CA GLU A 309 -9.78 4.43 -21.22
C GLU A 309 -9.07 5.66 -21.83
N TRP A 310 -9.20 6.80 -21.18
CA TRP A 310 -8.60 8.07 -21.60
C TRP A 310 -7.37 8.47 -20.77
N PHE A 311 -7.12 7.76 -19.66
CA PHE A 311 -6.10 8.09 -18.68
C PHE A 311 -5.16 6.91 -18.47
N ASP A 312 -4.57 6.51 -19.59
CA ASP A 312 -3.66 5.38 -19.69
C ASP A 312 -2.35 5.61 -18.94
N ARG A 313 -1.59 4.52 -18.85
CA ARG A 313 -0.32 4.49 -18.13
C ARG A 313 0.65 5.55 -18.66
N GLU A 314 0.70 5.79 -19.96
CA GLU A 314 1.57 6.80 -20.57
C GLU A 314 1.19 8.20 -20.14
N ILE A 315 -0.11 8.53 -20.15
CA ILE A 315 -0.60 9.85 -19.78
C ILE A 315 -0.29 10.10 -18.30
N PHE A 316 -0.55 9.10 -17.45
CA PHE A 316 -0.21 9.17 -16.03
C PHE A 316 1.30 9.39 -15.82
N LEU A 317 2.17 8.59 -16.45
CA LEU A 317 3.62 8.71 -16.30
C LEU A 317 4.15 10.03 -16.90
N CYS A 318 3.61 10.50 -18.03
CA CYS A 318 3.97 11.78 -18.63
C CYS A 318 3.67 12.94 -17.68
N LEU A 319 2.47 12.97 -17.11
CA LEU A 319 2.08 14.00 -16.16
C LEU A 319 2.97 13.97 -14.90
N TRP A 320 3.30 12.77 -14.40
CA TRP A 320 4.24 12.63 -13.29
C TRP A 320 5.63 13.19 -13.63
N VAL A 321 6.19 12.82 -14.79
CA VAL A 321 7.48 13.35 -15.25
C VAL A 321 7.44 14.88 -15.33
N VAL A 322 6.40 15.45 -15.93
CA VAL A 322 6.23 16.92 -16.03
C VAL A 322 6.15 17.56 -14.65
N ILE A 323 5.37 17.02 -13.72
CA ILE A 323 5.24 17.55 -12.35
C ILE A 323 6.59 17.56 -11.62
N PHE A 324 7.34 16.46 -11.66
CA PHE A 324 8.64 16.37 -10.98
C PHE A 324 9.73 17.21 -11.67
N VAL A 325 9.66 17.37 -12.99
CA VAL A 325 10.54 18.31 -13.73
C VAL A 325 10.22 19.75 -13.33
N LEU A 326 8.94 20.15 -13.31
CA LEU A 326 8.52 21.48 -12.87
C LEU A 326 8.91 21.76 -11.42
N MET A 327 8.77 20.79 -10.52
CA MET A 327 9.23 20.89 -9.14
C MET A 327 10.76 21.08 -9.07
N GLY A 328 11.53 20.36 -9.87
CA GLY A 328 12.98 20.52 -9.95
C GLY A 328 13.38 21.92 -10.45
N ILE A 329 12.72 22.41 -11.51
CA ILE A 329 12.95 23.76 -12.08
C ILE A 329 12.56 24.85 -11.06
N TYR A 330 11.47 24.64 -10.32
CA TYR A 330 11.05 25.53 -9.23
C TYR A 330 12.12 25.60 -8.12
N LEU A 331 12.68 24.46 -7.71
CA LEU A 331 13.72 24.40 -6.69
C LEU A 331 15.03 25.07 -7.11
N LEU A 332 15.33 25.07 -8.41
CA LEU A 332 16.42 25.85 -9.00
C LEU A 332 16.14 27.36 -9.08
N GLY A 333 14.94 27.81 -8.70
CA GLY A 333 14.55 29.21 -8.65
C GLY A 333 14.21 29.83 -10.01
N LYS A 334 13.99 29.00 -11.05
CA LYS A 334 13.63 29.46 -12.41
C LYS A 334 12.14 29.77 -12.54
N ILE A 335 11.28 29.09 -11.78
CA ILE A 335 9.85 29.39 -11.64
C ILE A 335 9.65 30.10 -10.29
N LYS A 336 8.87 31.18 -10.28
CA LYS A 336 8.51 31.93 -9.08
C LYS A 336 7.00 32.09 -9.00
N PHE A 337 6.41 31.83 -7.83
CA PHE A 337 5.00 32.13 -7.56
C PHE A 337 4.86 33.49 -6.86
N SER A 338 3.63 34.02 -6.80
CA SER A 338 3.30 35.37 -6.30
C SER A 338 3.81 35.65 -4.87
N HIS A 339 3.96 34.62 -4.05
CA HIS A 339 4.41 34.73 -2.66
C HIS A 339 5.88 34.32 -2.45
N ASP A 340 6.64 34.10 -3.53
CA ASP A 340 8.07 33.77 -3.44
C ASP A 340 8.95 35.02 -3.31
N SER A 341 9.95 34.93 -2.43
CA SER A 341 11.03 35.92 -2.32
C SER A 341 12.08 35.70 -3.41
N GLU A 342 12.75 36.77 -3.85
CA GLU A 342 13.86 36.65 -4.80
C GLU A 342 15.03 35.83 -4.24
N LEU A 343 15.61 34.97 -5.08
CA LEU A 343 16.73 34.09 -4.74
C LEU A 343 17.96 34.53 -5.52
N PRO A 344 18.94 35.19 -4.88
CA PRO A 344 20.19 35.57 -5.53
C PRO A 344 21.09 34.36 -5.82
N TYR A 345 20.97 33.28 -5.04
CA TYR A 345 21.71 32.03 -5.21
C TYR A 345 20.86 30.83 -4.80
N VAL A 346 21.13 29.67 -5.40
CA VAL A 346 20.47 28.41 -5.04
C VAL A 346 21.15 27.83 -3.80
N SER A 347 20.39 27.66 -2.71
CA SER A 347 20.91 27.04 -1.49
C SER A 347 21.21 25.55 -1.70
N VAL A 348 22.27 25.03 -1.08
CA VAL A 348 22.68 23.61 -1.16
C VAL A 348 21.52 22.61 -0.93
N PRO A 349 20.64 22.77 0.09
CA PRO A 349 19.52 21.84 0.28
C PRO A 349 18.51 21.84 -0.87
N ARG A 350 18.26 23.00 -1.50
CA ARG A 350 17.37 23.09 -2.68
C ARG A 350 17.99 22.42 -3.89
N LEU A 351 19.31 22.51 -4.05
CA LEU A 351 20.02 21.84 -5.12
C LEU A 351 19.91 20.31 -4.98
N PHE A 352 20.16 19.76 -3.79
CA PHE A 352 19.99 18.32 -3.54
C PHE A 352 18.55 17.85 -3.78
N LEU A 353 17.55 18.63 -3.34
CA LEU A 353 16.15 18.30 -3.57
C LEU A 353 15.76 18.39 -5.05
N ALA A 354 16.32 19.35 -5.80
CA ALA A 354 16.13 19.44 -7.24
C ALA A 354 16.76 18.24 -7.96
N ILE A 355 17.98 17.85 -7.60
CA ILE A 355 18.65 16.66 -8.13
C ILE A 355 17.81 15.41 -7.86
N LEU A 356 17.26 15.25 -6.66
CA LEU A 356 16.37 14.14 -6.31
C LEU A 356 15.11 14.14 -7.18
N SER A 357 14.49 15.31 -7.36
CA SER A 357 13.31 15.47 -8.22
C SER A 357 13.58 15.08 -9.68
N PHE A 358 14.69 15.55 -10.25
CA PHE A 358 15.08 15.20 -11.61
C PHE A 358 15.50 13.73 -11.74
N SER A 359 16.21 13.19 -10.75
CA SER A 359 16.59 11.78 -10.73
C SER A 359 15.35 10.88 -10.73
N PHE A 360 14.33 11.24 -9.96
CA PHE A 360 13.05 10.55 -9.95
C PHE A 360 12.31 10.66 -11.29
N ALA A 361 12.28 11.85 -11.90
CA ALA A 361 11.70 12.02 -13.24
C ALA A 361 12.41 11.16 -14.29
N VAL A 362 13.75 11.12 -14.26
CA VAL A 362 14.57 10.29 -15.18
C VAL A 362 14.36 8.80 -14.92
N TYR A 363 14.22 8.37 -13.67
CA TYR A 363 13.94 6.97 -13.31
C TYR A 363 12.59 6.49 -13.88
N ILE A 364 11.59 7.37 -13.97
CA ILE A 364 10.26 7.03 -14.51
C ILE A 364 10.25 6.94 -16.03
N LEU A 365 11.11 7.69 -16.73
CA LEU A 365 11.13 7.78 -18.19
C LEU A 365 11.08 6.40 -18.89
N PRO A 366 11.92 5.39 -18.54
CA PRO A 366 11.83 4.06 -19.14
C PRO A 366 10.45 3.39 -19.06
N GLY A 367 9.63 3.75 -18.07
CA GLY A 367 8.25 3.27 -17.94
C GLY A 367 7.36 3.65 -19.12
N LEU A 368 7.61 4.80 -19.77
CA LEU A 368 6.90 5.22 -20.99
C LEU A 368 7.12 4.26 -22.17
N TRP A 369 8.19 3.47 -22.12
CA TRP A 369 8.51 2.45 -23.12
C TRP A 369 8.18 1.02 -22.66
N GLY A 370 7.49 0.89 -21.53
CA GLY A 370 6.97 -0.39 -21.04
C GLY A 370 7.94 -1.14 -20.11
N ALA A 371 8.94 -0.46 -19.57
CA ALA A 371 9.75 -1.01 -18.48
C ALA A 371 8.93 -1.09 -17.17
N PRO A 372 9.19 -2.10 -16.31
CA PRO A 372 8.57 -2.15 -15.00
C PRO A 372 9.14 -1.03 -14.10
N VAL A 373 8.25 -0.18 -13.57
CA VAL A 373 8.61 0.91 -12.65
C VAL A 373 8.24 0.49 -11.23
N SER A 374 9.16 -0.19 -10.54
CA SER A 374 8.89 -0.80 -9.23
C SER A 374 8.47 0.19 -8.15
N VAL A 375 8.94 1.45 -8.21
CA VAL A 375 8.60 2.50 -7.23
C VAL A 375 7.15 2.96 -7.35
N LEU A 376 6.58 2.90 -8.55
CA LEU A 376 5.19 3.27 -8.86
C LEU A 376 4.28 2.04 -9.00
N SER A 377 4.79 0.85 -8.66
CA SER A 377 4.03 -0.39 -8.70
C SER A 377 2.78 -0.30 -7.82
N GLY A 378 1.63 -0.54 -8.44
CA GLY A 378 0.30 -0.38 -7.85
C GLY A 378 -0.25 1.03 -7.75
N LEU A 379 0.56 2.08 -7.98
CA LEU A 379 0.08 3.47 -8.09
C LEU A 379 -0.20 3.87 -9.53
N ALA A 380 0.62 3.41 -10.48
CA ALA A 380 0.41 3.62 -11.89
C ALA A 380 -0.69 2.70 -12.44
N PRO A 381 -1.40 3.11 -13.50
CA PRO A 381 -2.28 2.22 -14.25
C PRO A 381 -1.54 0.93 -14.68
N PRO A 382 -2.25 -0.20 -14.82
CA PRO A 382 -1.62 -1.47 -15.15
C PRO A 382 -1.04 -1.45 -16.57
N MET A 383 -0.10 -2.35 -16.85
CA MET A 383 0.61 -2.37 -18.14
C MET A 383 -0.28 -2.68 -19.35
N ASN A 384 -1.50 -3.17 -19.14
CA ASN A 384 -2.45 -3.48 -20.20
C ASN A 384 -3.08 -2.24 -20.84
N THR A 385 -3.11 -1.10 -20.14
CA THR A 385 -3.58 0.18 -20.69
C THR A 385 -2.49 0.90 -21.48
N GLN A 386 -1.29 0.32 -21.59
CA GLN A 386 -0.16 0.95 -22.27
C GLN A 386 -0.17 0.62 -23.78
N ASP A 387 -0.47 1.62 -24.61
CA ASP A 387 -0.44 1.58 -26.07
C ASP A 387 0.98 1.36 -26.64
N PHE A 388 2.00 2.01 -26.05
CA PHE A 388 3.35 2.01 -26.61
C PHE A 388 4.37 1.27 -25.73
N ILE A 389 4.89 0.16 -26.27
CA ILE A 389 5.90 -0.69 -25.60
C ILE A 389 7.06 -0.96 -26.56
N LEU A 390 8.26 -0.52 -26.17
CA LEU A 390 9.46 -0.72 -26.98
C LEU A 390 9.85 -2.21 -26.95
N GLY A 391 9.81 -2.86 -28.12
CA GLY A 391 9.98 -4.32 -28.21
C GLY A 391 8.70 -5.13 -27.99
N GLY A 392 7.52 -4.48 -28.04
CA GLY A 392 6.19 -5.08 -27.84
C GLY A 392 5.76 -6.18 -28.82
N ASN A 393 6.64 -6.62 -29.72
CA ASN A 393 6.46 -7.82 -30.54
C ASN A 393 6.90 -9.13 -29.83
N MET A 394 7.08 -9.12 -28.50
CA MET A 394 7.06 -10.37 -27.74
C MET A 394 5.66 -10.98 -27.88
N PRO A 395 5.51 -12.18 -28.45
CA PRO A 395 4.20 -12.78 -28.64
C PRO A 395 3.50 -12.86 -27.29
N ALA A 396 2.21 -12.52 -27.26
CA ALA A 396 1.29 -12.87 -26.18
C ALA A 396 1.67 -14.27 -25.70
N ALA A 397 1.97 -14.42 -24.40
CA ALA A 397 2.57 -15.60 -23.78
C ALA A 397 2.20 -16.83 -24.57
N ALA A 398 3.18 -17.45 -25.26
CA ALA A 398 2.98 -18.54 -26.21
C ALA A 398 1.84 -19.40 -25.69
N SER A 399 0.66 -19.22 -26.29
CA SER A 399 -0.54 -19.83 -25.80
C SER A 399 -0.24 -21.32 -25.85
N SER A 400 -0.17 -21.97 -24.69
CA SER A 400 -0.23 -23.42 -24.65
C SER A 400 -1.39 -23.78 -25.57
N SER A 401 -1.16 -24.64 -26.55
CA SER A 401 -2.08 -24.95 -27.65
C SER A 401 -3.47 -25.44 -27.19
N GLU A 402 -3.70 -25.54 -25.89
CA GLU A 402 -4.93 -25.91 -25.21
C GLU A 402 -5.74 -24.75 -24.62
N PHE A 403 -5.17 -23.54 -24.44
CA PHE A 403 -5.92 -22.41 -23.83
C PHE A 403 -6.98 -21.87 -24.81
N PRO A 404 -8.23 -21.63 -24.37
CA PRO A 404 -9.29 -21.22 -25.27
C PRO A 404 -9.03 -19.86 -25.92
N ALA A 405 -9.35 -19.75 -27.21
CA ALA A 405 -9.16 -18.52 -28.00
C ALA A 405 -10.13 -17.39 -27.62
N LYS A 406 -11.24 -17.72 -26.93
CA LYS A 406 -12.20 -16.77 -26.38
C LYS A 406 -12.53 -17.19 -24.95
N VAL A 407 -12.41 -16.23 -24.04
CA VAL A 407 -12.75 -16.33 -22.62
C VAL A 407 -13.93 -15.39 -22.36
N LYS A 408 -14.87 -15.76 -21.48
CA LYS A 408 -15.98 -14.88 -21.11
C LYS A 408 -15.47 -13.59 -20.46
N TYR A 409 -16.16 -12.47 -20.71
CA TYR A 409 -15.85 -11.12 -20.20
C TYR A 409 -14.50 -10.55 -20.65
N ASN A 410 -13.79 -11.20 -21.58
CA ASN A 410 -12.48 -10.73 -22.09
C ASN A 410 -12.57 -9.43 -22.92
N ASP A 411 -13.78 -8.98 -23.23
CA ASP A 411 -14.10 -7.70 -23.87
C ASP A 411 -14.02 -6.51 -22.89
N VAL A 412 -14.27 -6.73 -21.60
CA VAL A 412 -14.23 -5.70 -20.55
C VAL A 412 -13.05 -5.91 -19.59
N LEU A 413 -12.65 -7.17 -19.38
CA LEU A 413 -11.58 -7.54 -18.47
C LEU A 413 -10.38 -8.06 -19.27
N HIS A 414 -9.19 -7.60 -18.90
CA HIS A 414 -7.95 -7.92 -19.59
C HIS A 414 -6.96 -8.62 -18.68
N SER A 415 -6.32 -9.66 -19.20
CA SER A 415 -5.37 -10.45 -18.43
C SER A 415 -4.10 -9.65 -18.11
N PRO A 416 -3.47 -9.87 -16.94
CA PRO A 416 -2.18 -9.30 -16.61
C PRO A 416 -1.13 -9.70 -17.63
N ARG A 417 -0.18 -8.79 -17.90
CA ARG A 417 0.81 -8.98 -18.97
C ARG A 417 1.60 -10.27 -18.79
N GLY A 418 1.55 -11.13 -19.80
CA GLY A 418 2.30 -12.39 -19.82
C GLY A 418 1.63 -13.54 -19.07
N PHE A 419 0.39 -13.37 -18.61
CA PHE A 419 -0.43 -14.40 -17.98
C PHE A 419 -1.73 -14.59 -18.76
N ASN A 420 -2.29 -15.81 -18.70
CA ASN A 420 -3.60 -16.12 -19.25
C ASN A 420 -4.55 -16.36 -18.06
N ALA A 421 -5.61 -15.56 -17.95
CA ALA A 421 -6.58 -15.64 -16.86
C ALA A 421 -8.00 -15.91 -17.39
N PHE A 422 -8.79 -16.61 -16.58
CA PHE A 422 -10.25 -16.70 -16.74
C PHE A 422 -10.95 -15.68 -15.85
N PHE A 423 -12.01 -15.04 -16.36
CA PHE A 423 -12.81 -14.07 -15.59
C PHE A 423 -14.14 -14.64 -15.09
N ASP A 424 -14.47 -15.86 -15.50
CA ASP A 424 -15.65 -16.61 -15.05
C ASP A 424 -15.20 -17.86 -14.28
N LEU A 425 -15.78 -18.06 -13.09
CA LEU A 425 -15.40 -19.16 -12.21
C LEU A 425 -15.73 -20.53 -12.84
N GLU A 426 -16.89 -20.66 -13.47
CA GLU A 426 -17.34 -21.93 -14.06
C GLU A 426 -16.48 -22.33 -15.25
N GLU A 427 -16.15 -21.37 -16.13
CA GLU A 427 -15.28 -21.58 -17.28
C GLU A 427 -13.86 -22.00 -16.84
N GLY A 428 -13.28 -21.28 -15.88
CA GLY A 428 -11.96 -21.60 -15.33
C GLY A 428 -11.93 -22.96 -14.63
N LEU A 429 -12.99 -23.31 -13.88
CA LEU A 429 -13.12 -24.60 -13.21
C LEU A 429 -13.22 -25.77 -14.20
N ALA A 430 -14.01 -25.60 -15.26
CA ALA A 430 -14.14 -26.61 -16.31
C ALA A 430 -12.80 -26.84 -17.02
N TYR A 431 -12.06 -25.76 -17.29
CA TYR A 431 -10.73 -25.85 -17.87
C TYR A 431 -9.73 -26.54 -16.93
N ALA A 432 -9.71 -26.17 -15.64
CA ALA A 432 -8.82 -26.77 -14.64
C ALA A 432 -9.02 -28.28 -14.48
N LYS A 433 -10.28 -28.74 -14.55
CA LYS A 433 -10.61 -30.18 -14.58
C LYS A 433 -10.09 -30.87 -15.84
N LYS A 434 -10.19 -30.21 -17.00
CA LYS A 434 -9.71 -30.75 -18.29
C LYS A 434 -8.19 -30.92 -18.31
N VAL A 435 -7.44 -29.93 -17.84
CA VAL A 435 -5.96 -29.95 -17.83
C VAL A 435 -5.36 -30.59 -16.57
N ASN A 436 -6.22 -31.01 -15.63
CA ASN A 436 -5.86 -31.62 -14.35
C ASN A 436 -4.84 -30.80 -13.54
N LYS A 437 -5.05 -29.49 -13.44
CA LYS A 437 -4.20 -28.58 -12.65
C LYS A 437 -5.01 -27.95 -11.49
N PRO A 438 -4.36 -27.58 -10.37
CA PRO A 438 -4.98 -26.78 -9.33
C PRO A 438 -5.28 -25.35 -9.84
N MET A 439 -6.14 -24.63 -9.14
CA MET A 439 -6.55 -23.28 -9.51
C MET A 439 -5.99 -22.25 -8.54
N ILE A 440 -5.65 -21.07 -9.08
CA ILE A 440 -5.46 -19.84 -8.30
C ILE A 440 -6.72 -19.00 -8.54
N ILE A 441 -7.55 -18.87 -7.52
CA ILE A 441 -8.68 -17.93 -7.54
C ILE A 441 -8.18 -16.64 -6.90
N ASP A 442 -7.97 -15.63 -7.74
CA ASP A 442 -7.50 -14.30 -7.39
C ASP A 442 -8.70 -13.34 -7.31
N PHE A 443 -9.12 -13.01 -6.09
CA PHE A 443 -10.11 -11.96 -5.87
C PHE A 443 -9.42 -10.60 -5.91
N THR A 444 -9.68 -9.89 -7.00
CA THR A 444 -8.95 -8.69 -7.40
C THR A 444 -9.92 -7.55 -7.75
N GLY A 445 -9.37 -6.40 -8.11
CA GLY A 445 -10.16 -5.24 -8.52
C GLY A 445 -9.36 -4.20 -9.28
N HIS A 446 -10.08 -3.39 -10.05
CA HIS A 446 -9.55 -2.32 -10.89
C HIS A 446 -8.80 -1.27 -10.07
N ALA A 447 -9.41 -0.81 -8.96
CA ALA A 447 -8.81 0.21 -8.09
C ALA A 447 -7.90 -0.37 -6.99
N CYS A 448 -7.62 -1.68 -7.02
CA CYS A 448 -6.87 -2.37 -5.98
C CYS A 448 -5.35 -2.19 -6.14
N VAL A 449 -4.81 -1.16 -5.47
CA VAL A 449 -3.37 -0.85 -5.43
C VAL A 449 -2.50 -2.06 -5.05
N ASN A 450 -2.90 -2.81 -4.03
CA ASN A 450 -2.14 -3.97 -3.56
C ASN A 450 -2.17 -5.14 -4.56
N CYS A 451 -3.27 -5.33 -5.28
CA CYS A 451 -3.41 -6.34 -6.31
C CYS A 451 -2.47 -6.04 -7.47
N ARG A 452 -2.50 -4.80 -7.98
CA ARG A 452 -1.60 -4.34 -9.04
C ARG A 452 -0.14 -4.42 -8.62
N LYS A 453 0.17 -4.13 -7.34
CA LYS A 453 1.52 -4.28 -6.79
C LYS A 453 2.02 -5.73 -6.75
N MET A 454 1.14 -6.69 -6.47
CA MET A 454 1.48 -8.12 -6.55
C MET A 454 1.79 -8.51 -8.00
N GLU A 455 0.97 -8.08 -8.95
CA GLU A 455 1.18 -8.36 -10.37
C GLU A 455 2.50 -7.76 -10.90
N ASP A 456 2.74 -6.48 -10.63
CA ASP A 456 3.89 -5.73 -11.14
C ASP A 456 5.23 -6.08 -10.48
N LYS A 457 5.21 -6.64 -9.26
CA LYS A 457 6.44 -6.88 -8.47
C LYS A 457 6.69 -8.35 -8.15
N VAL A 458 5.64 -9.11 -7.82
CA VAL A 458 5.77 -10.48 -7.32
C VAL A 458 5.55 -11.48 -8.45
N TRP A 459 4.53 -11.28 -9.28
CA TRP A 459 4.22 -12.23 -10.35
C TRP A 459 5.22 -12.21 -11.49
N ILE A 460 5.85 -11.05 -11.74
CA ILE A 460 6.92 -10.94 -12.74
C ILE A 460 8.21 -11.67 -12.34
N ASP A 461 8.36 -12.09 -11.08
CA ASP A 461 9.51 -12.87 -10.64
C ASP A 461 9.57 -14.19 -11.43
N PRO A 462 10.73 -14.61 -11.96
CA PRO A 462 10.83 -15.78 -12.82
C PRO A 462 10.31 -17.08 -12.18
N GLU A 463 10.51 -17.27 -10.88
CA GLU A 463 10.08 -18.48 -10.17
C GLU A 463 8.55 -18.49 -9.99
N VAL A 464 8.00 -17.39 -9.46
CA VAL A 464 6.56 -17.22 -9.25
C VAL A 464 5.82 -17.27 -10.59
N GLY A 465 6.29 -16.51 -11.58
CA GLY A 465 5.68 -16.43 -12.89
C GLY A 465 5.65 -17.79 -13.60
N ARG A 466 6.70 -18.61 -13.43
CA ARG A 466 6.74 -19.98 -13.96
C ARG A 466 5.69 -20.87 -13.29
N LEU A 467 5.61 -20.85 -11.95
CA LEU A 467 4.63 -21.62 -11.20
C LEU A 467 3.19 -21.27 -11.63
N ILE A 468 2.84 -19.99 -11.68
CA ILE A 468 1.50 -19.55 -12.07
C ILE A 468 1.14 -19.99 -13.49
N LYS A 469 2.06 -19.86 -14.45
CA LYS A 469 1.79 -20.16 -15.87
C LYS A 469 1.75 -21.66 -16.17
N GLU A 470 2.64 -22.43 -15.56
CA GLU A 470 2.84 -23.84 -15.92
C GLU A 470 2.03 -24.79 -15.04
N GLU A 471 1.88 -24.49 -13.75
CA GLU A 471 1.37 -25.46 -12.76
C GLU A 471 -0.06 -25.15 -12.30
N PHE A 472 -0.56 -23.94 -12.54
CA PHE A 472 -1.88 -23.50 -12.09
C PHE A 472 -2.77 -23.02 -13.23
N VAL A 473 -4.09 -23.04 -13.00
CA VAL A 473 -5.07 -22.30 -13.80
C VAL A 473 -5.44 -21.02 -13.04
N LEU A 474 -5.15 -19.87 -13.64
CA LEU A 474 -5.44 -18.56 -13.07
C LEU A 474 -6.89 -18.15 -13.36
N ILE A 475 -7.65 -17.87 -12.31
CA ILE A 475 -9.02 -17.34 -12.37
C ILE A 475 -9.02 -16.01 -11.62
N GLN A 476 -9.24 -14.90 -12.33
CA GLN A 476 -9.31 -13.57 -11.73
C GLN A 476 -10.76 -13.12 -11.60
N LEU A 477 -11.20 -12.97 -10.37
CA LEU A 477 -12.55 -12.54 -10.03
C LEU A 477 -12.51 -11.08 -9.58
N TYR A 478 -12.90 -10.18 -10.48
CA TYR A 478 -12.99 -8.75 -10.19
C TYR A 478 -14.21 -8.49 -9.31
N VAL A 479 -14.02 -7.94 -8.11
CA VAL A 479 -15.11 -7.66 -7.15
C VAL A 479 -15.63 -6.22 -7.22
N ASP A 480 -14.91 -5.33 -7.90
CA ASP A 480 -15.29 -3.94 -8.14
C ASP A 480 -15.78 -3.65 -9.58
N GLU A 481 -15.93 -4.69 -10.40
CA GLU A 481 -16.54 -4.59 -11.73
C GLU A 481 -18.05 -4.30 -11.63
N ARG A 482 -18.54 -3.30 -12.38
CA ARG A 482 -19.94 -2.81 -12.32
C ARG A 482 -20.63 -2.77 -13.68
N SER A 483 -19.87 -2.73 -14.76
CA SER A 483 -20.35 -2.66 -16.15
C SER A 483 -20.81 -4.02 -16.64
N ALA A 484 -20.06 -5.09 -16.33
CA ALA A 484 -20.44 -6.45 -16.66
C ALA A 484 -21.61 -6.93 -15.78
N LYS A 485 -22.74 -7.28 -16.42
CA LYS A 485 -23.92 -7.83 -15.74
C LYS A 485 -23.92 -9.34 -15.75
N VAL A 486 -24.37 -9.93 -14.64
CA VAL A 486 -24.61 -11.38 -14.58
C VAL A 486 -25.97 -11.72 -15.21
N PRO A 487 -26.12 -12.91 -15.80
CA PRO A 487 -27.41 -13.38 -16.29
C PRO A 487 -28.54 -13.26 -15.25
N ALA A 488 -29.72 -12.81 -15.66
CA ALA A 488 -30.85 -12.53 -14.75
C ALA A 488 -31.29 -13.72 -13.89
N ASN A 489 -31.00 -14.95 -14.33
CA ASN A 489 -31.27 -16.19 -13.59
C ASN A 489 -30.26 -16.49 -12.47
N GLN A 490 -29.12 -15.79 -12.41
CA GLN A 490 -28.09 -15.94 -11.38
C GLN A 490 -28.12 -14.82 -10.33
N VAL A 491 -28.88 -13.75 -10.59
CA VAL A 491 -29.05 -12.62 -9.65
C VAL A 491 -29.76 -13.11 -8.40
N HIS A 492 -29.17 -12.87 -7.24
CA HIS A 492 -29.79 -13.13 -5.95
C HIS A 492 -29.48 -12.00 -4.96
N TYR A 493 -30.22 -11.96 -3.85
CA TYR A 493 -29.97 -11.01 -2.78
C TYR A 493 -28.91 -11.59 -1.84
N SER A 494 -27.80 -10.88 -1.67
CA SER A 494 -26.76 -11.23 -0.71
C SER A 494 -27.11 -10.68 0.67
N GLU A 495 -27.28 -11.56 1.66
CA GLU A 495 -27.48 -11.15 3.07
C GLU A 495 -26.24 -10.49 3.66
N ILE A 496 -25.05 -10.90 3.21
CA ILE A 496 -23.76 -10.40 3.72
C ILE A 496 -23.47 -9.00 3.16
N LEU A 497 -23.64 -8.80 1.85
CA LEU A 497 -23.42 -7.50 1.21
C LEU A 497 -24.63 -6.56 1.37
N ARG A 498 -25.80 -7.10 1.74
CA ARG A 498 -27.09 -6.39 1.87
C ARG A 498 -27.53 -5.70 0.58
N LYS A 499 -27.26 -6.33 -0.57
CA LYS A 499 -27.59 -5.82 -1.91
C LYS A 499 -27.81 -6.98 -2.90
N ASN A 500 -28.44 -6.69 -4.04
CA ASN A 500 -28.57 -7.64 -5.14
C ASN A 500 -27.23 -7.81 -5.87
N THR A 501 -26.94 -9.03 -6.33
CA THR A 501 -25.76 -9.36 -7.15
C THR A 501 -26.06 -9.17 -8.63
N GLU A 502 -26.41 -7.95 -9.07
CA GLU A 502 -26.78 -7.66 -10.46
C GLU A 502 -25.55 -7.49 -11.38
N ASP A 503 -24.43 -7.06 -10.83
CA ASP A 503 -23.14 -6.94 -11.52
C ASP A 503 -22.18 -8.07 -11.14
N LEU A 504 -21.22 -8.32 -12.02
CA LEU A 504 -20.20 -9.36 -11.86
C LEU A 504 -19.39 -9.16 -10.58
N GLY A 505 -19.07 -7.91 -10.23
CA GLY A 505 -18.31 -7.61 -9.02
C GLY A 505 -19.07 -7.94 -7.74
N ALA A 506 -20.35 -7.60 -7.65
CA ALA A 506 -21.20 -7.95 -6.53
C ALA A 506 -21.38 -9.47 -6.40
N TRP A 507 -21.50 -10.18 -7.52
CA TRP A 507 -21.57 -11.64 -7.53
C TRP A 507 -20.26 -12.28 -7.03
N ASN A 508 -19.12 -11.82 -7.54
CA ASN A 508 -17.80 -12.30 -7.12
C ASN A 508 -17.52 -11.99 -5.64
N ALA A 509 -17.89 -10.80 -5.17
CA ALA A 509 -17.76 -10.41 -3.76
C ALA A 509 -18.62 -11.29 -2.85
N ASP A 510 -19.85 -11.60 -3.27
CA ASP A 510 -20.74 -12.47 -2.49
C ASP A 510 -20.19 -13.90 -2.43
N PHE A 511 -19.73 -14.43 -3.57
CA PHE A 511 -19.07 -15.73 -3.61
C PHE A 511 -17.85 -15.79 -2.67
N GLN A 512 -17.01 -14.74 -2.65
CA GLN A 512 -15.89 -14.62 -1.71
C GLN A 512 -16.36 -14.70 -0.25
N ALA A 513 -17.43 -13.95 0.07
CA ALA A 513 -17.98 -13.84 1.40
C ALA A 513 -18.60 -15.16 1.89
N ILE A 514 -19.42 -15.81 1.06
CA ILE A 514 -20.12 -17.05 1.42
C ILE A 514 -19.16 -18.23 1.51
N LYS A 515 -18.28 -18.40 0.51
CA LYS A 515 -17.43 -19.59 0.40
C LYS A 515 -16.20 -19.50 1.29
N TYR A 516 -15.59 -18.32 1.41
CA TYR A 516 -14.29 -18.14 2.07
C TYR A 516 -14.33 -17.20 3.27
N ASN A 517 -15.51 -16.66 3.64
CA ASN A 517 -15.69 -15.78 4.80
C ASN A 517 -14.73 -14.57 4.79
N SER A 518 -14.47 -14.02 3.60
CA SER A 518 -13.57 -12.88 3.38
C SER A 518 -14.16 -11.90 2.37
N ASN A 519 -13.75 -10.63 2.45
CA ASN A 519 -14.17 -9.55 1.56
C ASN A 519 -13.01 -8.55 1.29
N SER A 520 -11.77 -9.04 1.41
CA SER A 520 -10.55 -8.24 1.21
C SER A 520 -9.96 -8.45 -0.18
N GLN A 521 -9.16 -7.47 -0.62
CA GLN A 521 -8.41 -7.55 -1.87
C GLN A 521 -6.95 -7.08 -1.65
N PRO A 522 -5.95 -7.72 -2.29
CA PRO A 522 -6.05 -9.00 -2.98
C PRO A 522 -6.35 -10.13 -2.00
N PHE A 523 -6.98 -11.19 -2.49
CA PHE A 523 -7.18 -12.41 -1.73
C PHE A 523 -7.01 -13.63 -2.63
N TYR A 524 -5.98 -14.42 -2.34
CA TYR A 524 -5.55 -15.56 -3.15
C TYR A 524 -5.99 -16.87 -2.51
N VAL A 525 -6.85 -17.60 -3.22
CA VAL A 525 -7.30 -18.93 -2.83
C VAL A 525 -6.69 -19.97 -3.77
N LEU A 526 -5.84 -20.85 -3.24
CA LEU A 526 -5.31 -21.99 -3.98
C LEU A 526 -6.27 -23.17 -3.77
N ALA A 527 -7.00 -23.56 -4.81
CA ALA A 527 -8.10 -24.50 -4.72
C ALA A 527 -7.93 -25.73 -5.61
N GLY A 528 -8.47 -26.86 -5.12
CA GLY A 528 -8.69 -28.06 -5.91
C GLY A 528 -9.94 -27.95 -6.79
N HIS A 529 -10.26 -29.01 -7.54
CA HIS A 529 -11.41 -29.05 -8.46
C HIS A 529 -12.79 -29.06 -7.77
N ASP A 530 -12.81 -29.18 -6.45
CA ASP A 530 -13.97 -29.12 -5.57
C ASP A 530 -14.19 -27.72 -4.95
N LEU A 531 -13.37 -26.74 -5.35
CA LEU A 531 -13.34 -25.39 -4.78
C LEU A 531 -12.98 -25.38 -3.28
N ASN A 532 -12.41 -26.46 -2.76
CA ASN A 532 -11.87 -26.46 -1.40
C ASN A 532 -10.43 -25.97 -1.43
N THR A 533 -10.08 -25.23 -0.38
CA THR A 533 -8.76 -24.62 -0.22
C THR A 533 -7.72 -25.70 0.06
N LEU A 534 -6.66 -25.77 -0.74
CA LEU A 534 -5.54 -26.68 -0.54
C LEU A 534 -4.66 -26.21 0.64
N VAL A 535 -4.52 -24.89 0.76
CA VAL A 535 -3.80 -24.19 1.82
C VAL A 535 -4.62 -23.03 2.32
N ALA A 536 -4.30 -22.52 3.52
CA ALA A 536 -4.98 -21.37 4.09
C ALA A 536 -4.87 -20.16 3.12
N PRO A 537 -6.00 -19.55 2.70
CA PRO A 537 -5.99 -18.39 1.82
C PRO A 537 -5.17 -17.23 2.38
N GLN A 538 -4.52 -16.48 1.50
CA GLN A 538 -3.62 -15.38 1.86
C GLN A 538 -4.04 -14.07 1.20
N GLY A 539 -3.74 -12.96 1.89
CA GLY A 539 -3.82 -11.61 1.33
C GLY A 539 -2.59 -11.26 0.49
N ALA A 540 -2.20 -9.98 0.49
CA ALA A 540 -0.99 -9.55 -0.21
C ALA A 540 0.30 -10.06 0.47
N ILE A 541 1.13 -10.79 -0.26
CA ILE A 541 2.47 -11.23 0.15
C ILE A 541 3.50 -10.58 -0.78
N PHE A 542 4.11 -9.48 -0.33
CA PHE A 542 5.01 -8.69 -1.19
C PHE A 542 6.43 -9.26 -1.33
N ASP A 543 6.73 -10.38 -0.68
CA ASP A 543 7.98 -11.13 -0.83
C ASP A 543 7.77 -12.28 -1.83
N ALA A 544 8.56 -12.28 -2.91
CA ALA A 544 8.40 -13.26 -3.99
C ALA A 544 8.75 -14.68 -3.55
N LYS A 545 9.72 -14.87 -2.65
CA LYS A 545 10.11 -16.20 -2.16
C LYS A 545 9.04 -16.77 -1.26
N GLU A 546 8.49 -15.94 -0.37
CA GLU A 546 7.37 -16.35 0.49
C GLU A 546 6.14 -16.73 -0.34
N TYR A 547 5.83 -15.96 -1.38
CA TYR A 547 4.73 -16.27 -2.28
C TYR A 547 4.99 -17.53 -3.13
N ALA A 548 6.22 -17.76 -3.59
CA ALA A 548 6.60 -18.99 -4.29
C ALA A 548 6.43 -20.23 -3.40
N LEU A 549 6.85 -20.15 -2.13
CA LEU A 549 6.64 -21.22 -1.14
C LEU A 549 5.15 -21.48 -0.89
N TYR A 550 4.33 -20.42 -0.83
CA TYR A 550 2.89 -20.53 -0.72
C TYR A 550 2.29 -21.30 -1.91
N LEU A 551 2.65 -20.95 -3.15
CA LEU A 551 2.23 -21.67 -4.35
C LEU A 551 2.69 -23.14 -4.35
N GLN A 552 3.97 -23.37 -4.03
CA GLN A 552 4.54 -24.72 -4.01
C GLN A 552 3.84 -25.62 -2.99
N SER A 553 3.51 -25.09 -1.81
CA SER A 553 2.83 -25.86 -0.76
C SER A 553 1.45 -26.38 -1.20
N ALA A 554 0.70 -25.60 -1.98
CA ALA A 554 -0.56 -26.06 -2.55
C ALA A 554 -0.35 -27.10 -3.65
N LEU A 555 0.68 -26.92 -4.47
CA LEU A 555 1.01 -27.85 -5.55
C LEU A 555 1.41 -29.23 -5.01
N ASP A 556 2.19 -29.26 -3.92
CA ASP A 556 2.61 -30.51 -3.27
C ASP A 556 1.42 -31.27 -2.68
N ILE A 557 0.49 -30.55 -2.03
CA ILE A 557 -0.78 -31.11 -1.52
C ILE A 557 -1.62 -31.66 -2.66
N PHE A 558 -1.77 -30.91 -3.76
CA PHE A 558 -2.55 -31.35 -4.92
C PHE A 558 -1.94 -32.60 -5.59
N LYS A 559 -0.61 -32.65 -5.71
CA LYS A 559 0.12 -33.79 -6.29
C LYS A 559 0.29 -34.97 -5.33
N GLY A 560 -0.18 -34.85 -4.08
CA GLY A 560 -0.11 -35.90 -3.07
C GLY A 560 1.30 -36.20 -2.55
N LYS A 561 2.26 -35.29 -2.74
CA LYS A 561 3.60 -35.39 -2.16
C LYS A 561 3.53 -34.88 -0.72
N LYS A 562 3.53 -35.79 0.25
CA LYS A 562 3.65 -35.47 1.69
C LYS A 562 5.10 -35.39 2.13
#